data_AF-A0A8C7WWP4-F1
#
_entry.id   AF-A0A8C7WWP4-F1
#
_cell.length_a   1.000
_cell.length_b   1.000
_cell.length_c   1.000
_cell.angle_alpha   90.00
_cell.angle_beta   90.00
_cell.angle_gamma   90.00
#
_symmetry.space_group_name_H-M   'P 1'
#
loop_
_entity.id
_entity.type
_entity.pdbx_description
1 polymer ?
#
loop_
_entity_poly.entity_id
_entity_poly.type
_entity_poly.pdbx_seq_one_letter_code
_entity_poly.pdbx_strand_id
1 'polypeptide(L)'
;MQLRALCEGVCFSDWSVPSDALNLAAVQPHSDGLTRVKSRLYHSGILSQCAITLSLPPSRLRGSWSAAATLAHLTSSCCVGVEPGRRSEAFHKLLLPSVMDGLLSLASLLMSHAEHVSHFKKVMDSVGWLLSAHTHLTSQVLSSIHYEQIQMCEDASVCLLCMQLWIQICTVSRGFLPSLTDDSILLLLNEAVGQLAVMSDSAVGGASIKLILLMASQLGFRFRPLLMSFKGQAQARFEHGWREVFKNISSLFVTLQVWMASCSKTGRGG
;
A
#
# COMPACT_ATOMS: atom_id res chain seq x y z
N MET A 1 -4.74 -28.36 -20.91
CA MET A 1 -3.28 -28.48 -21.06
C MET A 1 -2.73 -27.49 -22.12
N GLN A 2 -3.29 -26.29 -22.24
CA GLN A 2 -2.91 -25.27 -23.24
C GLN A 2 -2.35 -23.96 -22.63
N LEU A 3 -2.35 -23.83 -21.29
CA LEU A 3 -1.91 -22.62 -20.59
C LEU A 3 -0.40 -22.56 -20.30
N ARG A 4 0.36 -23.65 -20.50
CA ARG A 4 1.82 -23.66 -20.33
C ARG A 4 2.58 -23.12 -21.55
N ALA A 5 1.99 -23.16 -22.74
CA ALA A 5 2.65 -22.74 -23.98
C ALA A 5 2.66 -21.21 -24.22
N LEU A 6 1.89 -20.44 -23.44
CA LEU A 6 1.86 -18.98 -23.54
C LEU A 6 2.93 -18.28 -22.67
N CYS A 7 3.52 -18.98 -21.69
CA CYS A 7 4.51 -18.36 -20.80
C CYS A 7 5.93 -18.35 -21.37
N GLU A 8 6.24 -19.21 -22.36
CA GLU A 8 7.61 -19.34 -22.88
C GLU A 8 7.94 -18.38 -24.04
N GLY A 9 6.94 -17.70 -24.63
CA GLY A 9 7.15 -16.95 -25.88
C GLY A 9 6.57 -15.54 -25.97
N VAL A 10 5.78 -15.06 -25.00
CA VAL A 10 5.11 -13.75 -25.16
C VAL A 10 6.07 -12.61 -24.82
N CYS A 11 6.55 -11.95 -25.87
CA CYS A 11 7.12 -10.60 -25.79
C CYS A 11 6.01 -9.61 -25.42
N PHE A 12 6.36 -8.56 -24.68
CA PHE A 12 5.43 -7.52 -24.21
C PHE A 12 4.64 -6.82 -25.35
N SER A 13 5.08 -6.99 -26.61
CA SER A 13 4.49 -6.41 -27.83
C SER A 13 3.14 -6.99 -28.28
N ASP A 14 2.71 -8.17 -27.81
CA ASP A 14 1.47 -8.84 -28.29
C ASP A 14 0.21 -8.52 -27.45
N TRP A 15 0.22 -7.44 -26.65
CA TRP A 15 -0.81 -7.11 -25.65
C TRP A 15 -2.08 -6.39 -26.18
N SER A 16 -2.32 -6.33 -27.49
CA SER A 16 -3.34 -5.43 -28.08
C SER A 16 -4.81 -5.76 -27.74
N VAL A 17 -5.15 -7.02 -27.45
CA VAL A 17 -6.54 -7.43 -27.18
C VAL A 17 -6.89 -7.42 -25.67
N PRO A 18 -6.01 -7.86 -24.75
CA PRO A 18 -6.25 -7.71 -23.31
C PRO A 18 -6.29 -6.25 -22.84
N SER A 19 -5.57 -5.34 -23.52
CA SER A 19 -5.51 -3.93 -23.13
C SER A 19 -6.86 -3.24 -23.12
N ASP A 20 -7.68 -3.47 -24.14
CA ASP A 20 -8.93 -2.71 -24.31
C ASP A 20 -9.98 -3.10 -23.28
N ALA A 21 -10.07 -4.40 -22.97
CA ALA A 21 -10.97 -4.90 -21.93
C ALA A 21 -10.52 -4.45 -20.52
N LEU A 22 -9.21 -4.39 -20.27
CA LEU A 22 -8.64 -3.88 -19.03
C LEU A 22 -8.84 -2.37 -18.88
N ASN A 23 -8.60 -1.59 -19.94
CA ASN A 23 -8.82 -0.15 -19.98
C ASN A 23 -10.30 0.18 -19.72
N LEU A 24 -11.22 -0.51 -20.40
CA LEU A 24 -12.65 -0.33 -20.20
C LEU A 24 -13.09 -0.70 -18.78
N ALA A 25 -12.46 -1.71 -18.17
CA ALA A 25 -12.73 -2.13 -16.80
C ALA A 25 -12.16 -1.18 -15.73
N ALA A 26 -11.10 -0.42 -16.05
CA ALA A 26 -10.40 0.46 -15.10
C ALA A 26 -10.95 1.89 -15.04
N VAL A 27 -11.54 2.41 -16.12
CA VAL A 27 -11.85 3.86 -16.27
C VAL A 27 -13.24 4.27 -15.77
N GLN A 28 -14.18 3.35 -15.56
CA GLN A 28 -15.59 3.69 -15.29
C GLN A 28 -15.96 3.59 -13.79
N PRO A 29 -16.75 4.53 -13.23
CA PRO A 29 -17.38 4.37 -11.93
C PRO A 29 -18.50 3.31 -11.98
N HIS A 30 -18.70 2.65 -10.83
CA HIS A 30 -19.52 1.45 -10.59
C HIS A 30 -20.85 1.40 -11.36
N SER A 31 -20.88 0.62 -12.45
CA SER A 31 -22.11 0.17 -13.11
C SER A 31 -22.17 -1.35 -13.11
N ASP A 32 -23.37 -1.93 -13.11
CA ASP A 32 -23.57 -3.39 -13.15
C ASP A 32 -22.88 -4.04 -14.36
N GLY A 33 -22.78 -3.30 -15.47
CA GLY A 33 -22.04 -3.72 -16.67
C GLY A 33 -20.53 -3.87 -16.41
N LEU A 34 -19.95 -2.97 -15.61
CA LEU A 34 -18.52 -2.97 -15.28
C LEU A 34 -18.16 -4.15 -14.36
N THR A 35 -18.97 -4.39 -13.33
CA THR A 35 -18.83 -5.54 -12.42
C THR A 35 -18.81 -6.84 -13.21
N ARG A 36 -19.71 -6.99 -14.20
CA ARG A 36 -19.73 -8.17 -15.09
C ARG A 36 -18.48 -8.29 -15.95
N VAL A 37 -17.92 -7.19 -16.46
CA VAL A 37 -16.65 -7.23 -17.22
C VAL A 37 -15.50 -7.68 -16.32
N LYS A 38 -15.35 -7.09 -15.13
CA LYS A 38 -14.31 -7.44 -14.16
C LYS A 38 -14.40 -8.91 -13.73
N SER A 39 -15.61 -9.40 -13.45
CA SER A 39 -15.83 -10.81 -13.16
C SER A 39 -15.47 -11.70 -14.35
N ARG A 40 -15.76 -11.32 -15.60
CA ARG A 40 -15.32 -12.09 -16.78
C ARG A 40 -13.80 -12.15 -16.90
N LEU A 41 -13.10 -11.04 -16.69
CA LEU A 41 -11.62 -10.98 -16.69
C LEU A 41 -11.02 -11.90 -15.63
N TYR A 42 -11.65 -11.99 -14.46
CA TYR A 42 -11.25 -12.93 -13.43
C TYR A 42 -11.48 -14.39 -13.85
N HIS A 43 -12.69 -14.72 -14.29
CA HIS A 43 -13.07 -16.11 -14.61
C HIS A 43 -12.32 -16.67 -15.83
N SER A 44 -11.92 -15.81 -16.78
CA SER A 44 -11.11 -16.17 -17.94
C SER A 44 -9.62 -16.38 -17.62
N GLY A 45 -9.16 -15.98 -16.43
CA GLY A 45 -7.75 -16.09 -16.02
C GLY A 45 -6.86 -14.94 -16.48
N ILE A 46 -7.41 -13.91 -17.15
CA ILE A 46 -6.63 -12.75 -17.61
C ILE A 46 -5.98 -12.03 -16.42
N LEU A 47 -6.70 -11.85 -15.31
CA LEU A 47 -6.12 -11.21 -14.11
C LEU A 47 -4.98 -12.03 -13.51
N SER A 48 -5.08 -13.36 -13.52
CA SER A 48 -3.99 -14.24 -13.08
C SER A 48 -2.77 -14.12 -13.98
N GLN A 49 -2.96 -14.00 -15.30
CA GLN A 49 -1.87 -13.76 -16.23
C GLN A 49 -1.21 -12.40 -16.01
N CYS A 50 -2.00 -11.34 -15.77
CA CYS A 50 -1.47 -10.02 -15.44
C CYS A 50 -0.61 -10.05 -14.17
N ALA A 51 -1.05 -10.77 -13.13
CA ALA A 51 -0.28 -10.95 -11.90
C ALA A 51 1.09 -11.60 -12.17
N ILE A 52 1.12 -12.66 -12.98
CA ILE A 52 2.38 -13.32 -13.39
C ILE A 52 3.27 -12.35 -14.16
N THR A 53 2.70 -11.56 -15.07
CA THR A 53 3.45 -10.58 -15.88
C THR A 53 4.08 -9.48 -15.02
N LEU A 54 3.40 -9.05 -13.95
CA LEU A 54 3.93 -8.04 -13.01
C LEU A 54 5.15 -8.56 -12.23
N SER A 55 5.20 -9.86 -11.95
CA SER A 55 6.32 -10.51 -11.24
C SER A 55 7.44 -10.98 -12.18
N LEU A 56 7.48 -10.54 -13.44
CA LEU A 56 8.55 -10.92 -14.37
C LEU A 56 9.91 -10.33 -13.94
N PRO A 57 11.02 -11.04 -14.23
CA PRO A 57 12.35 -10.56 -13.88
C PRO A 57 12.69 -9.25 -14.62
N PRO A 58 13.59 -8.42 -14.07
CA PRO A 58 13.93 -7.10 -14.63
C PRO A 58 14.42 -7.14 -16.08
N SER A 59 15.09 -8.24 -16.48
CA SER A 59 15.58 -8.45 -17.84
C SER A 59 14.45 -8.49 -18.88
N ARG A 60 13.25 -8.93 -18.50
CA ARG A 60 12.06 -9.01 -19.36
C ARG A 60 11.24 -7.71 -19.35
N LEU A 61 11.45 -6.84 -18.38
CA LEU A 61 10.74 -5.57 -18.21
C LEU A 61 11.54 -4.35 -18.70
N ARG A 62 12.85 -4.53 -18.94
CA ARG A 62 13.77 -3.46 -19.33
C ARG A 62 13.28 -2.74 -20.61
N GLY A 63 13.10 -1.42 -20.51
CA GLY A 63 12.59 -0.56 -21.59
C GLY A 63 11.05 -0.43 -21.63
N SER A 64 10.32 -1.07 -20.73
CA SER A 64 8.85 -1.15 -20.72
C SER A 64 8.22 -0.65 -19.40
N TRP A 65 8.92 0.15 -18.61
CA TRP A 65 8.46 0.57 -17.26
C TRP A 65 7.11 1.30 -17.27
N SER A 66 6.88 2.14 -18.28
CA SER A 66 5.58 2.82 -18.46
C SER A 66 4.43 1.85 -18.65
N ALA A 67 4.65 0.82 -19.47
CA ALA A 67 3.62 -0.17 -19.74
C ALA A 67 3.45 -1.15 -18.58
N ALA A 68 4.52 -1.51 -17.87
CA ALA A 68 4.45 -2.28 -16.63
C ALA A 68 3.66 -1.53 -15.53
N ALA A 69 3.94 -0.24 -15.33
CA ALA A 69 3.19 0.60 -14.39
C ALA A 69 1.73 0.80 -14.81
N THR A 70 1.45 0.80 -16.12
CA THR A 70 0.08 0.82 -16.63
C THR A 70 -0.64 -0.50 -16.39
N LEU A 71 0.03 -1.63 -16.64
CA LEU A 71 -0.52 -2.96 -16.32
C LEU A 71 -0.83 -3.09 -14.83
N ALA A 72 0.05 -2.59 -13.95
CA ALA A 72 -0.14 -2.55 -12.51
C ALA A 72 -1.43 -1.80 -12.12
N HIS A 73 -1.62 -0.61 -12.71
CA HIS A 73 -2.80 0.20 -12.49
C HIS A 73 -4.08 -0.47 -12.99
N LEU A 74 -4.07 -1.05 -14.19
CA LEU A 74 -5.23 -1.74 -14.75
C LEU A 74 -5.60 -2.98 -13.95
N THR A 75 -4.60 -3.79 -13.57
CA THR A 75 -4.79 -5.03 -12.82
C THR A 75 -5.39 -4.75 -11.44
N SER A 76 -4.81 -3.81 -10.69
CA SER A 76 -5.32 -3.41 -9.38
C SER A 76 -6.76 -2.87 -9.47
N SER A 77 -7.05 -2.02 -10.45
CA SER A 77 -8.39 -1.46 -10.68
C SER A 77 -9.43 -2.54 -11.02
N CYS A 78 -9.02 -3.54 -11.81
CA CYS A 78 -9.87 -4.66 -12.16
C CYS A 78 -10.12 -5.62 -10.99
N CYS A 79 -9.23 -5.69 -10.00
CA CYS A 79 -9.41 -6.48 -8.78
C CYS A 79 -10.34 -5.83 -7.74
N VAL A 80 -10.78 -4.60 -7.95
CA VAL A 80 -11.73 -3.92 -7.05
C VAL A 80 -13.14 -3.96 -7.65
N GLY A 81 -14.11 -4.45 -6.86
CA GLY A 81 -15.50 -4.61 -7.30
C GLY A 81 -15.76 -5.83 -8.18
N VAL A 82 -14.94 -6.88 -8.06
CA VAL A 82 -15.17 -8.18 -8.70
C VAL A 82 -16.21 -8.96 -7.91
N GLU A 83 -17.10 -9.67 -8.59
CA GLU A 83 -17.97 -10.69 -8.00
C GLU A 83 -17.41 -12.09 -8.35
N PRO A 84 -16.55 -12.67 -7.49
CA PRO A 84 -15.87 -13.93 -7.79
C PRO A 84 -16.79 -15.17 -7.64
N GLY A 85 -17.99 -15.01 -7.10
CA GLY A 85 -18.97 -16.09 -6.93
C GLY A 85 -18.37 -17.31 -6.22
N ARG A 86 -18.50 -18.50 -6.83
CA ARG A 86 -17.98 -19.76 -6.28
C ARG A 86 -16.45 -19.80 -6.14
N ARG A 87 -15.71 -18.92 -6.82
CA ARG A 87 -14.25 -18.83 -6.74
C ARG A 87 -13.77 -17.75 -5.77
N SER A 88 -14.63 -17.27 -4.88
CA SER A 88 -14.30 -16.22 -3.90
C SER A 88 -13.05 -16.55 -3.07
N GLU A 89 -12.89 -17.79 -2.63
CA GLU A 89 -11.71 -18.18 -1.85
C GLU A 89 -10.43 -18.07 -2.68
N ALA A 90 -10.42 -18.59 -3.91
CA ALA A 90 -9.26 -18.48 -4.80
C ALA A 90 -8.96 -17.01 -5.16
N PHE A 91 -9.98 -16.18 -5.29
CA PHE A 91 -9.81 -14.74 -5.53
C PHE A 91 -9.07 -14.07 -4.36
N HIS A 92 -9.56 -14.24 -3.13
CA HIS A 92 -9.01 -13.57 -1.96
C HIS A 92 -7.70 -14.18 -1.44
N LYS A 93 -7.52 -15.50 -1.54
CA LYS A 93 -6.34 -16.19 -0.98
C LYS A 93 -5.21 -16.43 -1.96
N LEU A 94 -5.46 -16.41 -3.28
CA LEU A 94 -4.44 -16.69 -4.29
C LEU A 94 -4.22 -15.50 -5.21
N LEU A 95 -5.27 -15.00 -5.86
CA LEU A 95 -5.11 -13.94 -6.86
C LEU A 95 -4.71 -12.60 -6.22
N LEU A 96 -5.46 -12.11 -5.23
CA LEU A 96 -5.18 -10.82 -4.61
C LEU A 96 -3.77 -10.76 -3.99
N PRO A 97 -3.32 -11.77 -3.22
CA PRO A 97 -1.94 -11.81 -2.73
C PRO A 97 -0.90 -11.83 -3.85
N SER A 98 -1.14 -12.58 -4.93
CA SER A 98 -0.22 -12.64 -6.08
C SER A 98 -0.14 -11.31 -6.83
N VAL A 99 -1.26 -10.61 -7.00
CA VAL A 99 -1.27 -9.26 -7.61
C VAL A 99 -0.50 -8.30 -6.71
N MET A 100 -0.75 -8.31 -5.40
CA MET A 100 -0.05 -7.44 -4.46
C MET A 100 1.47 -7.70 -4.47
N ASP A 101 1.89 -8.96 -4.49
CA ASP A 101 3.30 -9.33 -4.57
C ASP A 101 3.96 -8.82 -5.85
N GLY A 102 3.31 -9.00 -7.01
CA GLY A 102 3.79 -8.46 -8.29
C GLY A 102 3.88 -6.93 -8.31
N LEU A 103 2.94 -6.23 -7.69
CA LEU A 103 3.00 -4.77 -7.55
C LEU A 103 4.20 -4.33 -6.70
N LEU A 104 4.41 -4.96 -5.54
CA LEU A 104 5.53 -4.62 -4.64
C LEU A 104 6.88 -4.97 -5.26
N SER A 105 6.97 -6.10 -5.95
CA SER A 105 8.16 -6.52 -6.69
C SER A 105 8.52 -5.48 -7.77
N LEU A 106 7.53 -5.05 -8.57
CA LEU A 106 7.74 -4.00 -9.57
C LEU A 106 8.15 -2.67 -8.92
N ALA A 107 7.52 -2.29 -7.82
CA ALA A 107 7.88 -1.08 -7.08
C ALA A 107 9.32 -1.12 -6.55
N SER A 108 9.79 -2.25 -6.02
CA SER A 108 11.16 -2.38 -5.52
C SER A 108 12.21 -2.35 -6.63
N LEU A 109 11.84 -2.71 -7.87
CA LEU A 109 12.70 -2.47 -9.03
C LEU A 109 12.75 -0.99 -9.41
N LEU A 110 11.60 -0.32 -9.44
CA LEU A 110 11.49 1.08 -9.87
C LEU A 110 12.14 2.06 -8.89
N MET A 111 12.11 1.79 -7.59
CA MET A 111 12.67 2.67 -6.56
C MET A 111 14.18 2.95 -6.73
N SER A 112 14.89 2.01 -7.38
CA SER A 112 16.35 2.04 -7.48
C SER A 112 16.88 3.09 -8.47
N HIS A 113 15.99 3.76 -9.22
CA HIS A 113 16.35 4.69 -10.29
C HIS A 113 15.48 5.96 -10.22
N ALA A 114 16.11 7.12 -10.00
CA ALA A 114 15.40 8.41 -9.91
C ALA A 114 14.56 8.74 -11.15
N GLU A 115 14.97 8.28 -12.34
CA GLU A 115 14.22 8.42 -13.60
C GLU A 115 12.86 7.70 -13.61
N HIS A 116 12.64 6.76 -12.68
CA HIS A 116 11.43 5.96 -12.60
C HIS A 116 10.48 6.37 -11.48
N VAL A 117 10.72 7.47 -10.77
CA VAL A 117 9.88 7.93 -9.65
C VAL A 117 8.40 8.11 -10.05
N SER A 118 8.11 8.58 -11.26
CA SER A 118 6.73 8.71 -11.76
C SER A 118 6.03 7.35 -11.94
N HIS A 119 6.77 6.36 -12.45
CA HIS A 119 6.30 4.98 -12.59
C HIS A 119 6.13 4.32 -11.24
N PHE A 120 7.10 4.49 -10.35
CA PHE A 120 7.05 4.03 -8.96
C PHE A 120 5.80 4.57 -8.26
N LYS A 121 5.58 5.88 -8.34
CA LYS A 121 4.37 6.53 -7.80
C LYS A 121 3.10 5.86 -8.33
N LYS A 122 2.99 5.66 -9.65
CA LYS A 122 1.82 5.02 -10.27
C LYS A 122 1.59 3.59 -9.74
N VAL A 123 2.66 2.82 -9.51
CA VAL A 123 2.56 1.47 -8.92
C VAL A 123 2.16 1.56 -7.45
N MET A 124 2.70 2.49 -6.67
CA MET A 124 2.32 2.69 -5.27
C MET A 124 0.87 3.18 -5.11
N ASP A 125 0.40 4.05 -6.00
CA ASP A 125 -1.01 4.44 -6.08
C ASP A 125 -1.92 3.22 -6.34
N SER A 126 -1.44 2.27 -7.16
CA SER A 126 -2.12 1.00 -7.44
C SER A 126 -2.17 0.07 -6.22
N VAL A 127 -1.08 0.02 -5.44
CA VAL A 127 -1.04 -0.68 -4.13
C VAL A 127 -2.07 -0.06 -3.18
N GLY A 128 -2.12 1.27 -3.08
CA GLY A 128 -3.06 1.99 -2.22
C GLY A 128 -4.52 1.79 -2.60
N TRP A 129 -4.80 1.79 -3.90
CA TRP A 129 -6.13 1.49 -4.43
C TRP A 129 -6.58 0.08 -4.02
N LEU A 130 -5.71 -0.92 -4.17
CA LEU A 130 -6.03 -2.30 -3.83
C LEU A 130 -6.20 -2.50 -2.32
N LEU A 131 -5.31 -1.92 -1.51
CA LEU A 131 -5.39 -1.97 -0.04
C LEU A 131 -6.65 -1.31 0.51
N SER A 132 -7.08 -0.19 -0.09
CA SER A 132 -8.28 0.52 0.34
C SER A 132 -9.55 -0.33 0.18
N ALA A 133 -9.59 -1.19 -0.84
CA ALA A 133 -10.69 -2.12 -1.08
C ALA A 133 -10.54 -3.44 -0.31
N HIS A 134 -9.30 -3.90 -0.10
CA HIS A 134 -8.98 -5.23 0.42
C HIS A 134 -8.00 -5.15 1.60
N THR A 135 -8.50 -4.65 2.74
CA THR A 135 -7.64 -4.33 3.90
C THR A 135 -6.91 -5.53 4.50
N HIS A 136 -7.40 -6.76 4.28
CA HIS A 136 -6.74 -7.99 4.70
C HIS A 136 -5.33 -8.18 4.10
N LEU A 137 -5.02 -7.52 2.98
CA LEU A 137 -3.70 -7.54 2.36
C LEU A 137 -2.66 -6.70 3.12
N THR A 138 -3.08 -5.85 4.06
CA THR A 138 -2.17 -4.93 4.79
C THR A 138 -1.04 -5.68 5.50
N SER A 139 -1.36 -6.79 6.18
CA SER A 139 -0.36 -7.60 6.86
C SER A 139 0.67 -8.17 5.88
N GLN A 140 0.25 -8.58 4.68
CA GLN A 140 1.14 -9.10 3.65
C GLN A 140 2.07 -7.99 3.12
N VAL A 141 1.54 -6.78 2.90
CA VAL A 141 2.35 -5.65 2.44
C VAL A 141 3.43 -5.31 3.46
N LEU A 142 3.05 -5.17 4.73
CA LEU A 142 3.97 -4.83 5.82
C LEU A 142 4.99 -5.94 6.13
N SER A 143 4.71 -7.19 5.76
CA SER A 143 5.63 -8.32 5.91
C SER A 143 6.35 -8.72 4.61
N SER A 144 6.21 -7.94 3.53
CA SER A 144 6.78 -8.28 2.23
C SER A 144 8.26 -7.92 2.19
N ILE A 145 9.09 -8.85 1.69
CA ILE A 145 10.51 -8.59 1.43
C ILE A 145 10.72 -7.45 0.41
N HIS A 146 9.81 -7.32 -0.56
CA HIS A 146 9.86 -6.23 -1.54
C HIS A 146 9.52 -4.89 -0.92
N TYR A 147 8.54 -4.86 0.00
CA TYR A 147 8.21 -3.64 0.71
C TYR A 147 9.31 -3.24 1.70
N GLU A 148 9.90 -4.20 2.40
CA GLU A 148 11.07 -3.97 3.26
C GLU A 148 12.23 -3.33 2.48
N GLN A 149 12.51 -3.80 1.26
CA GLN A 149 13.50 -3.16 0.39
C GLN A 149 13.16 -1.69 0.09
N ILE A 150 11.88 -1.38 -0.14
CA ILE A 150 11.41 0.00 -0.37
C ILE A 150 11.57 0.86 0.88
N GLN A 151 11.25 0.34 2.05
CA GLN A 151 11.39 1.04 3.33
C GLN A 151 12.85 1.38 3.66
N MET A 152 13.79 0.55 3.20
CA MET A 152 15.22 0.73 3.38
C MET A 152 15.85 1.67 2.34
N CYS A 153 15.06 2.23 1.41
CA CYS A 153 15.54 3.20 0.45
C CYS A 153 15.95 4.50 1.15
N GLU A 154 17.08 5.08 0.76
CA GLU A 154 17.56 6.37 1.30
C GLU A 154 17.06 7.57 0.48
N ASP A 155 16.37 7.32 -0.64
CA ASP A 155 15.80 8.39 -1.47
C ASP A 155 14.56 8.99 -0.81
N ALA A 156 14.67 10.28 -0.45
CA ALA A 156 13.60 11.00 0.24
C ALA A 156 12.28 11.03 -0.55
N SER A 157 12.32 11.01 -1.89
CA SER A 157 11.11 10.99 -2.73
C SER A 157 10.39 9.65 -2.60
N VAL A 158 11.13 8.54 -2.60
CA VAL A 158 10.58 7.19 -2.38
C VAL A 158 9.96 7.07 -0.98
N CYS A 159 10.68 7.50 0.05
CA CYS A 159 10.19 7.49 1.43
C CYS A 159 8.93 8.36 1.59
N LEU A 160 8.93 9.56 1.00
CA LEU A 160 7.78 10.45 1.03
C LEU A 160 6.55 9.83 0.36
N LEU A 161 6.72 9.17 -0.79
CA LEU A 161 5.62 8.46 -1.47
C LEU A 161 5.07 7.31 -0.62
N CYS A 162 5.94 6.58 0.10
CA CYS A 162 5.51 5.54 1.04
C CYS A 162 4.71 6.11 2.22
N MET A 163 5.15 7.25 2.79
CA MET A 163 4.38 7.92 3.83
C MET A 163 3.03 8.43 3.30
N GLN A 164 3.02 9.02 2.11
CA GLN A 164 1.81 9.52 1.46
C GLN A 164 0.80 8.42 1.17
N LEU A 165 1.25 7.24 0.74
CA LEU A 165 0.41 6.05 0.56
C LEU A 165 -0.41 5.76 1.83
N TRP A 166 0.27 5.58 2.97
CA TRP A 166 -0.41 5.23 4.22
C TRP A 166 -1.30 6.35 4.74
N ILE A 167 -0.84 7.60 4.66
CA ILE A 167 -1.62 8.78 5.05
C ILE A 167 -2.92 8.84 4.23
N GLN A 168 -2.84 8.61 2.91
CA GLN A 168 -4.00 8.63 2.04
C GLN A 168 -5.00 7.52 2.39
N ILE A 169 -4.54 6.28 2.56
CA ILE A 169 -5.42 5.16 2.94
C ILE A 169 -6.12 5.46 4.27
N CYS A 170 -5.37 5.90 5.29
CA CYS A 170 -5.93 6.24 6.60
C CYS A 170 -6.92 7.42 6.52
N THR A 171 -6.68 8.39 5.63
CA THR A 171 -7.55 9.56 5.48
C THR A 171 -8.85 9.21 4.76
N VAL A 172 -8.76 8.43 3.67
CA VAL A 172 -9.91 8.06 2.84
C VAL A 172 -10.79 7.03 3.55
N SER A 173 -10.19 6.06 4.23
CA SER A 173 -10.91 5.00 4.93
C SER A 173 -10.69 5.09 6.43
N ARG A 174 -11.59 5.79 7.14
CA ARG A 174 -11.55 5.88 8.62
C ARG A 174 -11.72 4.52 9.33
N GLY A 175 -12.25 3.52 8.62
CA GLY A 175 -12.36 2.15 9.12
C GLY A 175 -11.08 1.32 8.92
N PHE A 176 -10.10 1.83 8.18
CA PHE A 176 -8.87 1.10 7.85
C PHE A 176 -8.09 0.72 9.12
N LEU A 177 -7.61 1.70 9.88
CA LEU A 177 -6.78 1.46 11.06
C LEU A 177 -7.48 0.62 12.14
N PRO A 178 -8.76 0.86 12.49
CA PRO A 178 -9.47 -0.01 13.43
C PRO A 178 -9.59 -1.47 12.98
N SER A 179 -9.63 -1.73 11.66
CA SER A 179 -9.74 -3.08 11.10
C SER A 179 -8.44 -3.88 11.13
N LEU A 180 -7.30 -3.22 11.39
CA LEU A 180 -5.99 -3.87 11.41
C LEU A 180 -5.75 -4.64 12.72
N THR A 181 -4.91 -5.68 12.60
CA THR A 181 -4.34 -6.37 13.75
C THR A 181 -3.33 -5.48 14.47
N ASP A 182 -3.14 -5.72 15.76
CA ASP A 182 -2.18 -4.98 16.57
C ASP A 182 -0.75 -5.08 16.01
N ASP A 183 -0.35 -6.25 15.49
CA ASP A 183 0.94 -6.43 14.81
C ASP A 183 1.08 -5.56 13.56
N SER A 184 0.04 -5.47 12.73
CA SER A 184 0.07 -4.61 11.53
C SER A 184 0.15 -3.13 11.91
N ILE A 185 -0.54 -2.72 12.98
CA ILE A 185 -0.44 -1.36 13.52
C ILE A 185 0.97 -1.08 14.03
N LEU A 186 1.59 -2.03 14.74
CA LEU A 186 2.96 -1.88 15.24
C LEU A 186 3.99 -1.82 14.11
N LEU A 187 3.83 -2.59 13.04
CA LEU A 187 4.68 -2.52 11.85
C LEU A 187 4.54 -1.17 11.14
N LEU A 188 3.31 -0.66 10.99
CA LEU A 188 3.07 0.67 10.40
C LEU A 188 3.64 1.79 11.28
N LEU A 189 3.52 1.66 12.60
CA LEU A 189 4.14 2.59 13.54
C LEU A 189 5.66 2.53 13.45
N ASN A 190 6.24 1.33 13.31
CA ASN A 190 7.68 1.14 13.14
C ASN A 190 8.21 1.84 11.90
N GLU A 191 7.45 1.79 10.81
CA GLU A 191 7.79 2.50 9.59
C GLU A 191 7.80 4.03 9.79
N ALA A 192 6.70 4.60 10.28
CA ALA A 192 6.60 6.05 10.47
C ALA A 192 7.68 6.59 11.43
N VAL A 193 7.89 5.87 12.53
CA VAL A 193 8.90 6.20 13.54
C VAL A 193 10.32 6.01 12.97
N GLY A 194 10.56 4.92 12.24
CA GLY A 194 11.85 4.64 11.59
C GLY A 194 12.25 5.73 10.61
N GLN A 195 11.36 6.12 9.70
CA GLN A 195 11.61 7.21 8.75
C GLN A 195 11.86 8.54 9.46
N LEU A 196 11.07 8.88 10.48
CA LEU A 196 11.24 10.12 11.25
C LEU A 196 12.62 10.24 11.90
N ALA A 197 13.26 9.11 12.19
CA ALA A 197 14.55 9.08 12.87
C ALA A 197 15.75 9.17 11.95
N VAL A 198 15.65 8.50 10.82
CA VAL A 198 16.76 8.29 9.90
C VAL A 198 16.79 9.39 8.86
N MET A 199 15.63 9.92 8.47
CA MET A 199 15.53 10.90 7.39
C MET A 199 15.68 12.33 7.90
N SER A 200 16.67 13.04 7.36
CA SER A 200 16.87 14.48 7.60
C SER A 200 15.89 15.36 6.80
N ASP A 201 15.19 14.79 5.82
CA ASP A 201 14.26 15.53 4.98
C ASP A 201 12.99 15.94 5.75
N SER A 202 12.72 17.24 5.76
CA SER A 202 11.59 17.82 6.52
C SER A 202 10.22 17.40 6.00
N ALA A 203 10.08 17.10 4.70
CA ALA A 203 8.82 16.65 4.13
C ALA A 203 8.53 15.20 4.54
N VAL A 204 9.55 14.34 4.54
CA VAL A 204 9.44 12.96 5.07
C VAL A 204 9.11 13.00 6.57
N GLY A 205 9.86 13.76 7.36
CA GLY A 205 9.60 13.89 8.80
C GLY A 205 8.19 14.42 9.11
N GLY A 206 7.75 15.45 8.38
CA GLY A 206 6.39 15.98 8.50
C GLY A 206 5.30 14.96 8.13
N ALA A 207 5.52 14.17 7.07
CA ALA A 207 4.61 13.10 6.69
C ALA A 207 4.56 11.98 7.75
N SER A 208 5.71 11.58 8.30
CA SER A 208 5.79 10.59 9.38
C SER A 208 5.02 11.04 10.63
N ILE A 209 5.20 12.29 11.06
CA ILE A 209 4.44 12.86 12.19
C ILE A 209 2.94 12.84 11.86
N LYS A 210 2.55 13.26 10.66
CA LYS A 210 1.15 13.26 10.24
C LYS A 210 0.54 11.85 10.29
N LEU A 211 1.27 10.82 9.86
CA LEU A 211 0.81 9.43 9.93
C LEU A 211 0.64 8.97 11.38
N ILE A 212 1.60 9.24 12.26
CA ILE A 212 1.51 8.90 13.70
C ILE A 212 0.30 9.59 14.34
N LEU A 213 0.05 10.86 14.01
CA LEU A 213 -1.12 11.60 14.52
C LEU A 213 -2.44 11.03 13.99
N LEU A 214 -2.48 10.61 12.72
CA LEU A 214 -3.65 9.92 12.17
C LEU A 214 -3.91 8.61 12.91
N MET A 215 -2.87 7.80 13.14
CA MET A 215 -2.97 6.56 13.92
C MET A 215 -3.49 6.81 15.33
N ALA A 216 -2.91 7.78 16.03
CA ALA A 216 -3.34 8.21 17.35
C ALA A 216 -4.82 8.62 17.39
N SER A 217 -5.25 9.42 16.42
CA SER A 217 -6.63 9.93 16.36
C SER A 217 -7.66 8.85 16.07
N GLN A 218 -7.36 7.88 15.19
CA GLN A 218 -8.31 6.86 14.76
C GLN A 218 -8.34 5.63 15.68
N LEU A 219 -7.20 5.27 16.27
CA LEU A 219 -7.13 4.13 17.20
C LEU A 219 -7.54 4.53 18.63
N GLY A 220 -7.50 5.82 18.97
CA GLY A 220 -7.95 6.34 20.25
C GLY A 220 -7.30 5.61 21.43
N PHE A 221 -8.11 4.97 22.26
CA PHE A 221 -7.62 4.24 23.44
C PHE A 221 -6.76 3.02 23.09
N ARG A 222 -6.91 2.41 21.91
CA ARG A 222 -6.06 1.28 21.45
C ARG A 222 -4.63 1.73 21.16
N PHE A 223 -4.41 3.00 20.83
CA PHE A 223 -3.08 3.48 20.45
C PHE A 223 -2.09 3.47 21.61
N ARG A 224 -2.52 3.88 22.81
CA ARG A 224 -1.62 4.05 23.96
C ARG A 224 -0.99 2.72 24.43
N PRO A 225 -1.73 1.61 24.59
CA PRO A 225 -1.13 0.31 24.89
C PRO A 225 -0.13 -0.13 23.81
N LEU A 226 -0.45 0.09 22.54
CA LEU A 226 0.42 -0.27 21.41
C LEU A 226 1.73 0.54 21.41
N LEU A 227 1.64 1.84 21.70
CA LEU A 227 2.81 2.69 21.84
C LEU A 227 3.71 2.23 23.01
N MET A 228 3.11 1.74 24.11
CA MET A 228 3.86 1.22 25.25
C MET A 228 4.48 -0.16 24.99
N SER A 229 3.84 -0.99 24.16
CA SER A 229 4.38 -2.29 23.74
C SER A 229 5.36 -2.18 22.58
N PHE A 230 5.48 -1.01 21.96
CA PHE A 230 6.35 -0.78 20.82
C PHE A 230 7.82 -0.91 21.23
N LYS A 231 8.47 -1.96 20.74
CA LYS A 231 9.90 -2.25 20.96
C LYS A 231 10.75 -1.93 19.73
N GLY A 232 10.29 -1.01 18.87
CA GLY A 232 10.70 -0.86 17.46
C GLY A 232 12.18 -1.09 17.16
N GLN A 233 12.47 -1.53 15.94
CA GLN A 233 13.85 -1.80 15.49
C GLN A 233 14.77 -0.56 15.62
N ALA A 234 14.19 0.65 15.66
CA ALA A 234 14.84 1.90 15.99
C ALA A 234 15.51 1.95 17.38
N GLN A 235 14.97 1.23 18.38
CA GLN A 235 15.53 1.12 19.74
C GLN A 235 16.91 0.46 19.73
N ALA A 236 17.17 -0.45 18.79
CA ALA A 236 18.45 -1.13 18.65
C ALA A 236 19.51 -0.30 17.89
N ARG A 237 19.08 0.72 17.12
CA ARG A 237 19.98 1.48 16.23
C ARG A 237 20.50 2.78 16.87
N PHE A 238 19.90 3.26 17.96
CA PHE A 238 20.30 4.51 18.63
C PHE A 238 20.01 4.49 20.14
N GLU A 239 21.05 4.61 20.96
CA GLU A 239 20.94 4.50 22.44
C GLU A 239 20.57 5.82 23.15
N HIS A 240 20.72 7.00 22.51
CA HIS A 240 20.77 8.27 23.26
C HIS A 240 19.78 9.40 22.90
N GLY A 241 19.00 9.33 21.81
CA GLY A 241 18.06 10.42 21.43
C GLY A 241 16.56 10.11 21.57
N TRP A 242 16.22 8.82 21.63
CA TRP A 242 14.84 8.37 21.39
C TRP A 242 13.86 8.57 22.52
N ARG A 243 14.33 8.51 23.77
CA ARG A 243 13.46 8.76 24.93
C ARG A 243 12.86 10.17 24.90
N GLU A 244 13.59 11.16 24.39
CA GLU A 244 13.06 12.53 24.26
C GLU A 244 12.09 12.67 23.09
N VAL A 245 12.33 12.01 21.94
CA VAL A 245 11.36 11.97 20.83
C VAL A 245 10.07 11.25 21.27
N PHE A 246 10.18 10.11 21.96
CA PHE A 246 9.01 9.40 22.52
C PHE A 246 8.31 10.19 23.62
N LYS A 247 9.05 10.88 24.49
CA LYS A 247 8.45 11.81 25.48
C LYS A 247 7.75 12.96 24.78
N ASN A 248 8.31 13.51 23.70
CA ASN A 248 7.70 14.58 22.93
C ASN A 248 6.46 14.10 22.17
N ILE A 249 6.48 12.92 21.56
CA ILE A 249 5.31 12.29 20.92
C ILE A 249 4.25 11.93 21.96
N SER A 250 4.64 11.38 23.11
CA SER A 250 3.72 11.06 24.21
C SER A 250 3.14 12.32 24.85
N SER A 251 3.94 13.39 24.98
CA SER A 251 3.52 14.71 25.46
C SER A 251 2.60 15.41 24.46
N LEU A 252 2.93 15.35 23.16
CA LEU A 252 2.06 15.76 22.06
C LEU A 252 0.76 14.97 22.11
N PHE A 253 0.80 13.66 22.36
CA PHE A 253 -0.39 12.82 22.47
C PHE A 253 -1.24 13.15 23.70
N VAL A 254 -0.64 13.40 24.87
CA VAL A 254 -1.35 13.88 26.07
C VAL A 254 -1.97 15.25 25.79
N THR A 255 -1.22 16.15 25.15
CA THR A 255 -1.70 17.50 24.76
C THR A 255 -2.84 17.39 23.74
N LEU A 256 -2.75 16.49 22.77
CA LEU A 256 -3.77 16.22 21.77
C LEU A 256 -4.98 15.51 22.37
N GLN A 257 -4.82 14.62 23.35
CA GLN A 257 -5.93 14.01 24.07
C GLN A 257 -6.66 15.04 24.94
N VAL A 258 -5.92 15.93 25.62
CA VAL A 258 -6.49 17.06 26.36
C VAL A 258 -7.22 18.00 25.41
N TRP A 259 -6.64 18.31 24.24
CA TRP A 259 -7.25 19.14 23.22
C TRP A 259 -8.52 18.49 22.61
N MET A 260 -8.46 17.22 22.22
CA MET A 260 -9.60 16.45 21.70
C MET A 260 -10.72 16.30 22.75
N ALA A 261 -10.37 16.12 24.03
CA ALA A 261 -11.34 16.10 25.13
C ALA A 261 -11.97 17.48 25.38
N SER A 262 -11.22 18.57 25.16
CA SER A 262 -11.73 19.94 25.19
C SER A 262 -12.69 20.24 24.03
N CYS A 263 -12.33 19.84 22.81
CA CYS A 263 -13.17 20.01 21.62
C CYS A 263 -14.47 19.19 21.66
N SER A 264 -14.48 18.03 22.33
CA SER A 264 -15.70 17.23 22.55
C SER A 264 -16.67 17.89 23.53
N LYS A 265 -16.15 18.67 24.49
CA LYS A 265 -16.96 19.40 25.49
C LYS A 265 -17.58 20.70 24.95
N THR A 266 -17.00 21.30 23.92
CA THR A 266 -17.52 22.54 23.31
C THR A 266 -18.59 22.32 22.22
N GLY A 267 -18.95 21.07 21.92
CA GLY A 267 -20.02 20.70 20.97
C GLY A 267 -21.36 20.29 21.60
N ARG A 268 -21.52 20.37 22.93
CA ARG A 268 -22.80 20.21 23.63
C ARG A 268 -23.06 21.46 24.48
N GLY A 269 -23.51 22.52 23.82
CA GLY A 269 -23.79 23.80 24.46
C GLY A 269 -24.15 24.84 23.42
N GLY A 270 -25.34 24.68 22.84
CA GLY A 270 -25.94 25.54 21.83
C GLY A 270 -27.27 24.95 21.41
#